data_AF-A0A920HL51-F1
#
_entry.id   AF-A0A920HL51-F1
#
_cell.length_a   1.000
_cell.length_b   1.000
_cell.length_c   1.000
_cell.angle_alpha   90.00
_cell.angle_beta   90.00
_cell.angle_gamma   90.00
#
_symmetry.space_group_name_H-M   'P 1'
#
loop_
_entity.id
_entity.type
_entity.pdbx_description
1 polymer ?
#
loop_
_entity_poly.entity_id
_entity_poly.type
_entity_poly.pdbx_seq_one_letter_code
_entity_poly.pdbx_strand_id
1 'polypeptide(L)' 'MFDSMANIYNGVAREIRGEKEFDGEYPTLNDGLRGMLFIEKAVESHHKGNTWIKL' A
#
# COMPACT_ATOMS: atom_id res chain seq x y z
N MET A 1 -17.52 11.91 11.28
CA MET A 1 -17.01 10.63 10.73
C MET A 1 -16.59 10.92 9.31
N PHE A 2 -15.29 11.07 9.07
CA PHE A 2 -14.76 11.27 7.72
C PHE A 2 -14.70 9.90 7.05
N ASP A 3 -15.24 9.77 5.85
CA ASP A 3 -15.12 8.55 5.07
C ASP A 3 -13.66 8.43 4.60
N SER A 4 -12.95 7.43 5.14
CA SER A 4 -11.55 7.17 4.79
C SER A 4 -11.37 6.97 3.28
N MET A 5 -12.36 6.42 2.58
CA MET A 5 -12.29 6.26 1.13
C MET A 5 -12.38 7.61 0.43
N ALA A 6 -13.29 8.48 0.85
CA ALA A 6 -13.41 9.83 0.27
C ALA A 6 -12.10 10.63 0.42
N ASN A 7 -11.42 10.52 1.56
CA ASN A 7 -10.13 11.17 1.79
C ASN A 7 -9.03 10.63 0.87
N ILE A 8 -8.93 9.31 0.71
CA ILE A 8 -7.94 8.68 -0.18
C ILE A 8 -8.15 9.14 -1.62
N TYR A 9 -9.39 9.08 -2.12
CA TYR A 9 -9.69 9.51 -3.49
C TYR A 9 -9.44 11.00 -3.71
N ASN A 10 -9.76 11.84 -2.73
CA ASN A 10 -9.45 13.26 -2.79
C ASN A 10 -7.93 13.49 -2.87
N GLY A 11 -7.14 12.79 -2.05
CA GLY A 11 -5.68 12.84 -2.09
C GLY A 11 -5.10 12.50 -3.45
N VAL A 12 -5.50 11.36 -4.02
CA VAL A 12 -5.07 10.94 -5.35
C VAL A 12 -5.44 11.99 -6.41
N ALA A 13 -6.64 12.56 -6.33
CA ALA A 13 -7.09 13.56 -7.29
C ALA A 13 -6.29 14.88 -7.19
N ARG A 14 -5.84 15.25 -5.99
CA ARG A 14 -4.99 16.44 -5.76
C ARG A 14 -3.59 16.23 -6.34
N GLU A 15 -3.00 15.05 -6.14
CA GLU A 15 -1.70 14.72 -6.74
C GLU A 15 -1.74 14.78 -8.27
N ILE A 16 -2.79 14.22 -8.89
CA ILE A 16 -2.98 14.29 -10.35
C ILE A 16 -3.07 15.74 -10.85
N ARG A 17 -3.60 16.66 -10.04
CA ARG A 17 -3.70 18.09 -10.36
C ARG A 17 -2.44 18.90 -10.00
N GLY A 18 -1.43 18.28 -9.40
CA GLY A 18 -0.24 18.98 -8.90
C GLY A 18 -0.52 19.89 -7.71
N GLU A 19 -1.61 19.64 -6.98
CA GLU A 19 -1.95 20.35 -5.75
C GLU A 19 -1.13 19.80 -4.58
N LYS A 20 -0.76 20.65 -3.61
CA LYS A 20 0.03 20.22 -2.46
C LYS A 20 -0.67 19.10 -1.69
N GLU A 21 -0.10 17.91 -1.65
CA GLU A 21 -0.54 16.80 -0.80
C GLU A 21 0.03 16.90 0.63
N PHE A 22 -0.51 16.10 1.56
CA PHE A 22 0.16 15.81 2.84
C PHE A 22 0.60 14.35 2.90
N ASP A 23 1.66 14.09 3.66
CA ASP A 23 2.23 12.75 3.77
C ASP A 23 1.20 11.76 4.34
N GLY A 24 1.02 10.62 3.66
CA GLY A 24 0.06 9.58 4.02
C GLY A 24 -1.40 9.86 3.64
N GLU A 25 -1.68 10.83 2.77
CA GLU A 25 -3.05 11.14 2.30
C GLU A 25 -3.67 9.99 1.47
N TYR A 26 -2.83 9.25 0.74
CA TYR A 26 -3.21 8.07 -0.03
C TYR A 26 -2.02 7.09 -0.11
N PRO A 27 -2.27 5.78 -0.38
CA PRO A 27 -1.18 4.83 -0.56
C PRO A 27 -0.43 5.08 -1.86
N THR A 28 0.89 5.03 -1.79
CA THR A 28 1.79 5.21 -2.93
C THR A 28 1.96 3.90 -3.72
N LEU A 29 2.62 3.98 -4.88
CA LEU A 29 3.03 2.80 -5.64
C LEU A 29 3.91 1.85 -4.82
N ASN A 30 4.80 2.39 -3.97
CA ASN A 30 5.69 1.59 -3.12
C ASN A 30 4.92 0.82 -2.05
N ASP A 31 3.82 1.38 -1.53
CA ASP A 31 2.95 0.69 -0.58
C ASP A 31 2.28 -0.52 -1.24
N GLY A 32 1.84 -0.37 -2.49
CA GLY A 32 1.34 -1.48 -3.32
C GLY A 32 2.39 -2.56 -3.56
N LEU A 33 3.61 -2.17 -3.97
CA LEU A 33 4.73 -3.09 -4.19
C LEU A 33 5.07 -3.87 -2.92
N ARG A 34 5.13 -3.20 -1.77
CA ARG A 34 5.38 -3.84 -0.48
C ARG A 34 4.29 -4.84 -0.10
N GLY A 35 3.02 -4.52 -0.35
CA GLY A 35 1.91 -5.43 -0.14
C GLY A 35 2.02 -6.70 -0.99
N MET A 36 2.37 -6.54 -2.28
CA MET A 36 2.60 -7.67 -3.18
C MET A 36 3.77 -8.54 -2.75
N LEU A 37 4.90 -7.93 -2.35
CA LEU A 37 6.05 -8.64 -1.83
C LEU A 37 5.70 -9.46 -0.57
N PHE A 38 4.92 -8.89 0.34
CA PHE A 38 4.45 -9.61 1.51
C PHE A 38 3.62 -10.86 1.15
N ILE A 39 2.69 -10.73 0.19
CA ILE A 39 1.88 -11.87 -0.29
C ILE A 39 2.79 -12.95 -0.88
N GLU A 40 3.76 -12.58 -1.72
CA GLU A 40 4.72 -13.51 -2.32
C GLU A 40 5.52 -14.26 -1.26
N LYS A 41 6.05 -13.55 -0.24
CA LYS A 41 6.81 -14.17 0.86
C LYS A 41 5.96 -15.06 1.77
N ALA A 42 4.69 -14.72 1.98
CA ALA A 42 3.77 -15.57 2.73
C ALA A 42 3.51 -16.90 2.00
N VAL A 43 3.31 -16.85 0.67
CA VAL A 43 3.15 -18.04 -0.16
C VAL A 43 4.45 -18.86 -0.21
N GLU A 44 5.60 -18.20 -0.35
CA GLU A 44 6.92 -18.84 -0.29
C GLU A 44 7.15 -19.57 1.03
N SER A 45 6.82 -18.92 2.17
CA SER A 45 6.90 -19.52 3.50
C SER A 45 6.06 -20.78 3.60
N HIS A 46 4.82 -20.74 3.11
CA HIS A 46 3.93 -21.89 3.12
C HIS A 46 4.50 -23.09 2.34
N HIS A 47 5.00 -22.85 1.12
CA HIS A 47 5.63 -23.91 0.32
C HIS A 47 6.91 -24.48 0.95
N LYS A 48 7.58 -23.71 1.82
CA LYS A 48 8.77 -24.12 2.58
C LYS A 48 8.45 -24.67 3.97
N GLY A 49 7.21 -25.08 4.21
CA GLY A 49 6.79 -25.69 5.49
C GLY A 49 6.55 -24.67 6.59
N ASN A 50 6.05 -23.48 6.24
CA ASN A 50 5.74 -22.37 7.15
C ASN A 50 6.97 -21.88 7.95
N THR A 51 8.09 -21.72 7.26
CA THR A 51 9.35 -21.23 7.85
C THR A 51 9.49 -19.71 7.71
N TRP A 52 10.33 -19.08 8.54
CA TRP A 52 10.59 -17.65 8.46
C TRP A 52 11.31 -17.30 7.16
N ILE A 53 10.73 -16.37 6.39
CA ILE A 53 11.30 -15.84 5.15
C ILE A 53 11.56 -14.34 5.33
N LYS A 54 12.70 -13.88 4.82
CA LYS A 54 13.06 -12.47 4.83
C LYS A 54 12.21 -11.71 3.80
N LEU A 55 11.61 -10.60 4.23
CA LEU A 55 11.02 -9.58 3.36
C LEU A 55 12.10 -8.78 2.64
#